data_AF-A0AAU7CGT1-F1
#
_entry.id   AF-A0AAU7CGT1-F1
#
_cell.length_a   1.000
_cell.length_b   1.000
_cell.length_c   1.000
_cell.angle_alpha   90.00
_cell.angle_beta   90.00
_cell.angle_gamma   90.00
#
_symmetry.space_group_name_H-M   'P 1'
#
loop_
_entity.id
_entity.type
_entity.pdbx_description
1 polymer ?
#
loop_
_entity_poly.entity_id
_entity_poly.type
_entity_poly.pdbx_seq_one_letter_code
_entity_poly.pdbx_strand_id
1 'polypeptide(L)'
;MSVAVLAQQGTSAQPAGDRPLVESSPKPARNDADQVAPAPDLGRDMAIHQMLDLSISAKFDGSPLEDLLKYLKAASTGTNDNGLPIYVEPTGLADMGQTATSPVTVDVEGVKIRSVLERALRPLGLSFTVKDGLLVIDSRTAIALSHLENRLNSFETKLDRILKAVERGEKSPRR
;
A
#
# COMPACT_ATOMS: atom_id res chain seq x y z
N MET A 1 -41.90 20.42 -46.18
CA MET A 1 -42.24 19.09 -46.72
C MET A 1 -42.34 18.14 -45.54
N SER A 2 -43.57 17.95 -45.07
CA SER A 2 -43.97 17.01 -44.02
C SER A 2 -44.10 15.61 -44.61
N VAL A 3 -43.69 14.57 -43.88
CA VAL A 3 -44.37 13.27 -43.91
C VAL A 3 -44.37 12.69 -42.50
N ALA A 4 -45.58 12.41 -42.02
CA ALA A 4 -45.91 11.77 -40.75
C ALA A 4 -46.40 10.35 -41.04
N VAL A 5 -46.10 9.37 -40.18
CA VAL A 5 -46.84 8.10 -39.93
C VAL A 5 -46.35 7.61 -38.55
N LEU A 6 -47.07 7.54 -37.43
CA LEU A 6 -48.39 7.03 -37.02
C LEU A 6 -48.45 5.50 -36.75
N ALA A 7 -48.45 5.13 -35.45
CA ALA A 7 -49.15 4.00 -34.80
C ALA A 7 -48.65 3.95 -33.34
N GLN A 8 -49.33 4.36 -32.25
CA GLN A 8 -50.66 4.11 -31.66
C GLN A 8 -50.85 2.72 -30.98
N GLN A 9 -51.44 2.79 -29.77
CA GLN A 9 -52.03 1.75 -28.89
C GLN A 9 -51.09 1.20 -27.79
N GLY A 10 -51.44 1.17 -26.49
CA GLY A 10 -52.65 1.54 -25.77
C GLY A 10 -52.53 1.27 -24.26
N THR A 11 -53.17 2.14 -23.45
CA THR A 11 -53.83 1.97 -22.14
C THR A 11 -53.53 0.74 -21.27
N SER A 12 -53.14 0.97 -20.00
CA SER A 12 -53.90 0.61 -18.77
C SER A 12 -53.14 1.12 -17.52
N ALA A 13 -53.70 2.07 -16.78
CA ALA A 13 -54.55 1.85 -15.60
C ALA A 13 -53.76 1.71 -14.29
N GLN A 14 -53.76 2.80 -13.53
CA GLN A 14 -53.41 2.86 -12.11
C GLN A 14 -54.62 2.41 -11.29
N PRO A 15 -54.42 1.69 -10.17
CA PRO A 15 -55.21 2.05 -8.99
C PRO A 15 -54.38 2.12 -7.71
N ALA A 16 -54.87 2.97 -6.81
CA ALA A 16 -54.38 3.23 -5.46
C ALA A 16 -54.47 2.00 -4.55
N GLY A 17 -53.48 1.85 -3.67
CA GLY A 17 -53.46 0.89 -2.57
C GLY A 17 -52.82 1.55 -1.34
N ASP A 18 -53.69 1.93 -0.41
CA ASP A 18 -53.40 2.43 0.93
C ASP A 18 -52.66 1.40 1.81
N ARG A 19 -51.96 1.93 2.84
CA ARG A 19 -51.40 1.30 4.07
C ARG A 19 -49.88 0.99 4.08
N PRO A 20 -49.24 0.99 5.27
CA PRO A 20 -49.20 2.03 6.30
C PRO A 20 -47.75 2.36 6.72
N LEU A 21 -47.54 3.51 7.37
CA LEU A 21 -46.31 3.78 8.14
C LEU A 21 -46.14 2.69 9.21
N VAL A 22 -45.00 1.98 9.17
CA VAL A 22 -44.55 1.16 10.29
C VAL A 22 -43.24 1.75 10.81
N GLU A 23 -43.34 2.21 12.04
CA GLU A 23 -42.33 2.81 12.88
C GLU A 23 -41.43 1.75 13.51
N SER A 24 -40.18 2.15 13.75
CA SER A 24 -39.23 1.61 14.75
C SER A 24 -38.69 0.18 14.59
N SER A 25 -37.38 0.11 14.31
CA SER A 25 -36.47 -0.68 15.14
C SER A 25 -35.06 -0.07 15.12
N PRO A 26 -34.38 -0.01 16.28
CA PRO A 26 -33.16 0.77 16.46
C PRO A 26 -31.97 0.06 15.84
N LYS A 27 -31.17 0.79 15.04
CA LYS A 27 -29.89 0.32 14.57
C LYS A 27 -28.96 0.17 15.78
N PRO A 28 -28.36 -1.01 16.02
CA PRO A 28 -27.50 -1.21 17.17
C PRO A 28 -26.30 -0.28 17.07
N ALA A 29 -26.02 0.41 18.18
CA ALA A 29 -24.78 1.14 18.40
C ALA A 29 -23.60 0.20 18.12
N ARG A 30 -22.95 0.39 16.96
CA ARG A 30 -21.66 -0.25 16.70
C ARG A 30 -20.64 0.56 17.47
N ASN A 31 -20.08 -0.07 18.51
CA ASN A 31 -19.02 0.43 19.37
C ASN A 31 -17.98 1.25 18.60
N ASP A 32 -17.89 2.54 18.93
CA ASP A 32 -16.85 3.48 18.49
C ASP A 32 -15.49 3.26 19.21
N ALA A 33 -15.17 2.03 19.62
CA ALA A 33 -14.05 1.76 20.53
C ALA A 33 -13.06 0.68 20.05
N ASP A 34 -12.95 0.47 18.74
CA ASP A 34 -11.97 -0.51 18.20
C ASP A 34 -11.38 -0.12 16.83
N GLN A 35 -11.13 1.17 16.60
CA GLN A 35 -10.16 1.58 15.58
C GLN A 35 -8.74 1.47 16.16
N VAL A 36 -8.36 0.25 16.56
CA VAL A 36 -6.95 -0.14 16.57
C VAL A 36 -6.53 -0.08 15.11
N ALA A 37 -5.54 0.75 14.78
CA ALA A 37 -4.98 0.81 13.43
C ALA A 37 -4.79 -0.61 12.89
N PRO A 38 -5.12 -0.89 11.61
CA PRO A 38 -4.96 -2.23 11.05
C PRO A 38 -3.55 -2.73 11.38
N ALA A 39 -3.48 -3.89 12.03
CA ALA A 39 -2.18 -4.46 12.38
C ALA A 39 -1.37 -4.60 11.08
N PRO A 40 -0.11 -4.11 11.06
CA PRO A 40 0.74 -4.26 9.89
C PRO A 40 0.79 -5.73 9.49
N ASP A 41 0.87 -5.98 8.19
CA ASP A 41 0.89 -7.33 7.64
C ASP A 41 2.28 -7.98 7.82
N LEU A 42 2.65 -8.16 9.08
CA LEU A 42 3.99 -8.56 9.52
C LEU A 42 4.44 -9.87 8.85
N GLY A 43 3.51 -10.79 8.60
CA GLY A 43 3.82 -12.06 7.94
C GLY A 43 4.24 -11.89 6.49
N ARG A 44 3.50 -11.07 5.72
CA ARG A 44 3.82 -10.81 4.31
C ARG A 44 5.05 -9.90 4.18
N ASP A 45 5.20 -8.92 5.06
CA ASP A 45 6.37 -8.03 5.09
C ASP A 45 7.67 -8.82 5.32
N MET A 46 7.67 -9.77 6.27
CA MET A 46 8.82 -10.63 6.52
C MET A 46 9.18 -11.50 5.31
N ALA A 47 8.18 -12.04 4.59
CA ALA A 47 8.43 -12.83 3.38
C ALA A 47 9.08 -11.97 2.28
N ILE A 48 8.64 -10.72 2.10
CA ILE A 48 9.26 -9.78 1.16
C ILE A 48 10.70 -9.49 1.55
N HIS A 49 10.99 -9.27 2.83
CA HIS A 49 12.36 -9.06 3.29
C HIS A 49 13.28 -10.25 3.00
N GLN A 50 12.77 -11.49 3.10
CA GLN A 50 13.52 -12.69 2.72
C GLN A 50 13.76 -12.76 1.21
N MET A 51 12.76 -12.43 0.38
CA MET A 51 12.94 -12.35 -1.07
C MET A 51 13.98 -11.29 -1.45
N LEU A 52 14.00 -10.15 -0.77
CA LEU A 52 15.00 -9.09 -0.99
C LEU A 52 16.45 -9.52 -0.64
N ASP A 53 16.61 -10.57 0.15
CA ASP A 53 17.92 -11.14 0.52
C ASP A 53 18.43 -12.20 -0.47
N LEU A 54 17.64 -12.59 -1.48
CA LEU A 54 18.08 -13.47 -2.56
C LEU A 54 19.16 -12.79 -3.41
N SER A 55 20.23 -13.52 -3.73
CA SER A 55 21.29 -13.04 -4.62
C SER A 55 20.95 -13.31 -6.09
N ILE A 56 21.19 -12.32 -6.93
CA ILE A 56 20.97 -12.37 -8.38
C ILE A 56 22.20 -11.85 -9.13
N SER A 57 22.30 -12.27 -10.39
CA SER A 57 23.26 -11.74 -11.35
C SER A 57 22.51 -11.22 -12.56
N ALA A 58 22.70 -9.94 -12.89
CA ALA A 58 21.99 -9.29 -13.97
C ALA A 58 22.77 -8.10 -14.51
N LYS A 59 22.57 -7.83 -15.80
CA LYS A 59 23.14 -6.67 -16.48
C LYS A 59 22.04 -5.93 -17.23
N PHE A 60 21.87 -4.66 -16.89
CA PHE A 60 20.97 -3.72 -17.54
C PHE A 60 21.80 -2.52 -17.97
N ASP A 61 21.68 -2.13 -19.23
CA ASP A 61 22.41 -1.00 -19.79
C ASP A 61 21.43 -0.10 -20.53
N GLY A 62 21.02 1.00 -19.88
CA GLY A 62 20.01 1.91 -20.41
C GLY A 62 18.62 1.28 -20.59
N SER A 63 18.34 0.17 -19.91
CA SER A 63 17.08 -0.58 -20.05
C SER A 63 15.94 0.10 -19.27
N PRO A 64 14.67 -0.06 -19.68
CA PRO A 64 13.53 0.48 -18.92
C PRO A 64 13.49 -0.01 -17.46
N LEU A 65 13.17 0.88 -16.52
CA LEU A 65 12.94 0.53 -15.12
C LEU A 65 11.94 -0.62 -14.97
N GLU A 66 10.85 -0.60 -15.75
CA GLU A 66 9.84 -1.66 -15.73
C GLU A 66 10.41 -3.05 -16.03
N ASP A 67 11.43 -3.16 -16.88
CA ASP A 67 12.02 -4.44 -17.25
C ASP A 67 12.90 -4.99 -16.13
N LEU A 68 13.61 -4.10 -15.43
CA LEU A 68 14.26 -4.47 -14.17
C LEU A 68 13.23 -4.97 -13.15
N LEU A 69 12.11 -4.26 -12.95
CA LEU A 69 11.10 -4.68 -11.97
C LEU A 69 10.44 -6.01 -12.32
N LYS A 70 10.14 -6.26 -13.61
CA LYS A 70 9.66 -7.55 -14.11
C LYS A 70 10.68 -8.65 -13.85
N TYR A 71 11.96 -8.39 -14.13
CA TYR A 71 13.04 -9.33 -13.85
C TYR A 71 13.13 -9.68 -12.36
N LEU A 72 13.08 -8.68 -11.47
CA LEU A 72 13.16 -8.91 -10.02
C LEU A 72 11.97 -9.71 -9.50
N LYS A 73 10.75 -9.46 -10.02
CA LYS A 73 9.58 -10.27 -9.72
C LYS A 73 9.77 -11.72 -10.16
N ALA A 74 10.27 -11.95 -11.36
CA ALA A 74 10.55 -13.30 -11.86
C ALA A 74 11.66 -14.00 -11.05
N ALA A 75 12.76 -13.30 -10.74
CA ALA A 75 13.90 -13.84 -10.00
C ALA A 75 13.59 -14.15 -8.52
N SER A 76 12.54 -13.55 -7.96
CA SER A 76 12.04 -13.82 -6.60
C SER A 76 10.89 -14.81 -6.56
N THR A 77 10.46 -15.35 -7.71
CA THR A 77 9.39 -16.35 -7.79
C THR A 77 9.86 -17.68 -7.22
N GLY A 78 9.22 -18.13 -6.14
CA GLY A 78 9.44 -19.44 -5.53
C GLY A 78 8.42 -20.49 -5.99
N THR A 79 8.52 -21.70 -5.44
CA THR A 79 7.62 -22.83 -5.79
C THR A 79 6.14 -22.56 -5.51
N ASN A 80 5.81 -21.64 -4.58
CA ASN A 80 4.44 -21.38 -4.15
C ASN A 80 4.07 -19.89 -4.05
N ASP A 81 4.91 -19.00 -4.58
CA ASP A 81 4.76 -17.55 -4.44
C ASP A 81 4.86 -16.85 -5.80
N ASN A 82 4.09 -15.78 -6.01
CA ASN A 82 4.05 -15.01 -7.27
C ASN A 82 5.23 -14.02 -7.44
N GLY A 83 6.33 -14.26 -6.71
CA GLY A 83 7.47 -13.35 -6.58
C GLY A 83 7.16 -12.10 -5.76
N LEU A 84 8.06 -11.12 -5.85
CA LEU A 84 7.93 -9.84 -5.15
C LEU A 84 6.65 -9.10 -5.58
N PRO A 85 5.75 -8.74 -4.63
CA PRO A 85 4.58 -7.91 -4.90
C PRO A 85 5.00 -6.43 -4.95
N ILE A 86 5.36 -5.97 -6.14
CA ILE A 86 5.89 -4.61 -6.37
C ILE A 86 4.75 -3.65 -6.72
N TYR A 87 4.68 -2.52 -6.01
CA TYR A 87 3.84 -1.38 -6.32
C TYR A 87 4.71 -0.15 -6.57
N VAL A 88 4.40 0.63 -7.61
CA VAL A 88 5.13 1.85 -7.96
C VAL A 88 4.20 3.03 -7.85
N GLU A 89 4.55 3.99 -6.99
CA GLU A 89 3.79 5.22 -6.79
C GLU A 89 3.93 6.14 -8.01
N PRO A 90 2.85 6.38 -8.78
CA PRO A 90 2.91 7.20 -9.99
C PRO A 90 3.32 8.65 -9.70
N THR A 91 2.89 9.20 -8.56
CA THR A 91 3.27 10.54 -8.10
C THR A 91 4.75 10.61 -7.75
N GLY A 92 5.29 9.59 -7.07
CA GLY A 92 6.71 9.49 -6.76
C GLY A 92 7.62 9.51 -7.99
N LEU A 93 7.20 8.83 -9.05
CA LEU A 93 7.86 8.90 -10.36
C LEU A 93 7.78 10.31 -10.96
N ALA A 94 6.57 10.89 -11.00
CA ALA A 94 6.34 12.20 -11.59
C ALA A 94 7.12 13.32 -10.88
N ASP A 95 7.20 13.29 -9.55
CA ASP A 95 7.94 14.25 -8.73
C ASP A 95 9.44 14.26 -9.03
N MET A 96 9.98 13.11 -9.46
CA MET A 96 11.38 12.96 -9.87
C MET A 96 11.57 13.14 -11.38
N GLY A 97 10.52 13.47 -12.13
CA GLY A 97 10.54 13.57 -13.59
C GLY A 97 10.82 12.23 -14.30
N GLN A 98 10.45 11.12 -13.65
CA GLN A 98 10.71 9.75 -14.12
C GLN A 98 9.42 9.09 -14.60
N THR A 99 9.58 8.00 -15.34
CA THR A 99 8.49 7.11 -15.75
C THR A 99 8.93 5.65 -15.60
N ALA A 100 8.00 4.72 -15.83
CA ALA A 100 8.33 3.29 -15.87
C ALA A 100 9.35 2.94 -16.97
N THR A 101 9.50 3.81 -17.98
CA THR A 101 10.47 3.63 -19.08
C THR A 101 11.80 4.34 -18.83
N SER A 102 11.98 4.99 -17.69
CA SER A 102 13.24 5.64 -17.35
C SER A 102 14.40 4.65 -17.38
N PRO A 103 15.54 5.01 -18.00
CA PRO A 103 16.65 4.09 -18.18
C PRO A 103 17.34 3.79 -16.85
N VAL A 104 17.62 2.51 -16.62
CA VAL A 104 18.45 2.03 -15.51
C VAL A 104 19.69 1.33 -16.05
N THR A 105 20.82 1.57 -15.39
CA THR A 105 22.08 0.87 -15.67
C THR A 105 22.59 0.22 -14.40
N VAL A 106 22.74 -1.09 -14.43
CA VAL A 106 23.21 -1.92 -13.32
C VAL A 106 24.00 -3.09 -13.90
N ASP A 107 25.16 -3.36 -13.32
CA ASP A 107 25.95 -4.56 -13.59
C ASP A 107 26.27 -5.19 -12.24
N VAL A 108 25.69 -6.37 -11.98
CA VAL A 108 25.75 -7.05 -10.69
C VAL A 108 25.93 -8.55 -10.87
N GLU A 109 26.77 -9.14 -10.02
CA GLU A 109 27.03 -10.58 -9.97
C GLU A 109 26.94 -11.05 -8.52
N GLY A 110 26.02 -11.96 -8.21
CA GLY A 110 25.84 -12.53 -6.87
C GLY A 110 25.35 -11.52 -5.81
N VAL A 111 24.72 -10.42 -6.22
CA VAL A 111 24.31 -9.32 -5.33
C VAL A 111 22.85 -9.50 -4.89
N LYS A 112 22.56 -9.22 -3.61
CA LYS A 112 21.20 -9.25 -3.08
C LYS A 112 20.25 -8.32 -3.84
N ILE A 113 19.03 -8.77 -4.11
CA ILE A 113 17.97 -7.98 -4.76
C ILE A 113 17.83 -6.60 -4.12
N ARG A 114 17.87 -6.51 -2.78
CA ARG A 114 17.85 -5.24 -2.04
C ARG A 114 18.87 -4.23 -2.57
N SER A 115 20.13 -4.67 -2.69
CA SER A 115 21.24 -3.82 -3.12
C SER A 115 21.16 -3.49 -4.61
N VAL A 116 20.61 -4.40 -5.43
CA VAL A 116 20.33 -4.13 -6.84
C VAL A 116 19.28 -3.03 -6.99
N LEU A 117 18.16 -3.13 -6.26
CA LEU A 117 17.11 -2.10 -6.23
C LEU A 117 17.64 -0.75 -5.77
N GLU A 118 18.40 -0.71 -4.67
CA GLU A 118 18.99 0.55 -4.19
C GLU A 118 19.91 1.20 -5.22
N ARG A 119 20.69 0.40 -5.96
CA ARG A 119 21.62 0.90 -6.98
C ARG A 119 20.88 1.41 -8.22
N ALA A 120 19.83 0.72 -8.65
CA ALA A 120 19.04 1.11 -9.81
C ALA A 120 18.13 2.32 -9.56
N LEU A 121 17.52 2.41 -8.38
CA LEU A 121 16.55 3.46 -8.04
C LEU A 121 17.22 4.78 -7.60
N ARG A 122 18.40 4.71 -6.99
CA ARG A 122 19.11 5.90 -6.45
C ARG A 122 19.38 6.98 -7.49
N PRO A 123 19.91 6.68 -8.71
CA PRO A 123 20.11 7.69 -9.74
C PRO A 123 18.82 8.36 -10.21
N LEU A 124 17.69 7.67 -10.09
CA LEU A 124 16.36 8.17 -10.46
C LEU A 124 15.70 9.02 -9.36
N GLY A 125 16.37 9.23 -8.21
CA GLY A 125 15.77 9.92 -7.06
C GLY A 125 14.73 9.09 -6.30
N LEU A 126 14.63 7.79 -6.61
CA LEU A 126 13.66 6.87 -6.04
C LEU A 126 14.27 6.04 -4.91
N SER A 127 13.40 5.40 -4.14
CA SER A 127 13.74 4.40 -3.13
C SER A 127 12.59 3.38 -3.04
N PHE A 128 12.72 2.38 -2.16
CA PHE A 128 11.60 1.50 -1.81
C PHE A 128 11.42 1.39 -0.30
N THR A 129 10.24 0.92 0.10
CA THR A 129 9.93 0.46 1.46
C THR A 129 9.05 -0.79 1.39
N VAL A 130 9.01 -1.57 2.47
CA VAL A 130 8.11 -2.72 2.60
C VAL A 130 7.01 -2.32 3.59
N LYS A 131 5.76 -2.37 3.14
CA LYS A 131 4.61 -1.99 3.95
C LYS A 131 3.37 -2.69 3.44
N ASP A 132 2.54 -3.19 4.37
CA ASP A 132 1.23 -3.77 4.09
C ASP A 132 1.29 -4.94 3.08
N GLY A 133 2.36 -5.74 3.14
CA GLY A 133 2.57 -6.89 2.25
C GLY A 133 2.97 -6.51 0.83
N LEU A 134 3.48 -5.29 0.61
CA LEU A 134 3.92 -4.79 -0.70
C LEU A 134 5.33 -4.19 -0.60
N LEU A 135 6.09 -4.34 -1.69
CA LEU A 135 7.28 -3.54 -1.95
C LEU A 135 6.85 -2.26 -2.67
N VAL A 136 6.78 -1.15 -1.95
CA VAL A 136 6.38 0.16 -2.49
C VAL A 136 7.62 0.90 -2.97
N ILE A 137 7.63 1.29 -4.24
CA ILE A 137 8.64 2.15 -4.85
C ILE A 137 8.06 3.55 -4.99
N ASP A 138 8.77 4.54 -4.47
CA ASP A 138 8.35 5.94 -4.44
C ASP A 138 9.60 6.84 -4.49
N SER A 139 9.40 8.16 -4.55
CA SER A 139 10.45 9.13 -4.35
C SER A 139 11.17 8.89 -3.02
N ARG A 140 12.48 9.12 -3.02
CA ARG A 140 13.29 9.00 -1.82
C ARG A 140 12.78 9.90 -0.69
N THR A 141 12.29 11.09 -1.03
CA THR A 141 11.75 12.06 -0.07
C THR A 141 10.49 11.52 0.59
N ALA A 142 9.53 10.99 -0.18
CA ALA A 142 8.30 10.42 0.37
C ALA A 142 8.60 9.27 1.34
N ILE A 143 9.47 8.33 0.94
CA ILE A 143 9.86 7.22 1.82
C ILE A 143 10.55 7.70 3.10
N ALA A 144 11.42 8.72 3.00
CA ALA A 144 12.07 9.30 4.18
C ALA A 144 11.06 9.95 5.14
N LEU A 145 10.04 10.63 4.62
CA LEU A 145 8.97 11.22 5.42
C LEU A 145 8.13 10.14 6.10
N SER A 146 7.73 9.09 5.38
CA SER A 146 6.99 7.97 5.98
C SER A 146 7.78 7.27 7.11
N HIS A 147 9.09 7.12 6.95
CA HIS A 147 9.94 6.60 8.03
C HIS A 147 9.99 7.51 9.25
N LEU A 148 10.01 8.84 9.04
CA LEU A 148 9.97 9.80 10.13
C LEU A 148 8.64 9.75 10.87
N GLU A 149 7.52 9.74 10.15
CA GLU A 149 6.17 9.62 10.71
C GLU A 149 6.03 8.34 11.54
N ASN A 150 6.44 7.19 11.00
CA ASN A 150 6.44 5.92 11.73
C ASN A 150 7.27 5.99 13.02
N ARG A 151 8.41 6.67 12.96
CA ARG A 151 9.29 6.84 14.11
C ARG A 151 8.67 7.76 15.17
N LEU A 152 7.99 8.84 14.76
CA LEU A 152 7.26 9.73 15.64
C LEU A 152 6.09 9.02 16.34
N ASN A 153 5.27 8.29 15.61
CA ASN A 153 4.15 7.52 16.19
C ASN A 153 4.65 6.46 17.19
N SER A 154 5.79 5.82 16.90
CA SER A 154 6.44 4.89 17.84
C SER A 154 6.87 5.59 19.13
N PHE A 155 7.34 6.84 19.05
CA PHE A 155 7.69 7.63 20.22
C PHE A 155 6.45 7.99 21.05
N GLU A 156 5.38 8.48 20.44
CA GLU A 156 4.12 8.80 21.14
C GLU A 156 3.59 7.59 21.92
N THR A 157 3.55 6.42 21.29
CA THR A 157 3.11 5.17 21.93
C THR A 157 4.00 4.79 23.12
N LYS A 158 5.32 4.98 22.99
CA LYS A 158 6.27 4.70 24.08
C LYS A 158 6.09 5.68 25.25
N LEU A 159 5.84 6.96 24.96
CA LEU A 159 5.58 7.97 25.98
C LEU A 159 4.30 7.66 26.75
N ASP A 160 3.22 7.29 26.06
CA ASP A 160 1.97 6.86 26.71
C ASP A 160 2.18 5.66 27.63
N ARG A 161 2.99 4.69 27.19
CA ARG A 161 3.32 3.50 28.00
C ARG A 161 4.10 3.89 29.26
N ILE A 162 5.00 4.86 29.17
CA ILE A 162 5.78 5.38 30.30
C ILE A 162 4.86 6.13 31.27
N LEU A 163 4.02 7.04 30.78
CA LEU A 163 3.05 7.79 31.60
C LEU A 163 2.14 6.83 32.38
N LYS A 164 1.56 5.84 31.69
CA LYS A 164 0.74 4.79 32.33
C LYS A 164 1.53 3.96 33.35
N ALA A 165 2.84 3.79 33.19
CA ALA A 165 3.67 3.08 34.17
C ALA A 165 3.93 3.93 35.41
N VAL A 166 4.19 5.23 35.25
CA VAL A 166 4.41 6.19 36.35
C VAL A 166 3.15 6.36 37.21
N GLU A 167 1.99 6.57 36.58
CA GLU A 167 0.70 6.70 37.29
C GLU A 167 0.36 5.45 38.12
N ARG A 168 0.78 4.26 37.67
CA ARG A 168 0.61 3.00 38.40
C ARG A 168 1.62 2.86 39.54
N GLY A 169 2.83 3.40 39.39
CA GLY A 169 3.87 3.44 40.43
C GLY A 169 3.56 4.40 41.59
N GLU A 170 2.92 5.54 41.31
CA GLU A 170 2.52 6.51 42.35
C GLU A 170 1.33 6.04 43.20
N LYS A 171 0.49 5.13 42.68
CA LYS A 171 -0.68 4.59 43.40
C LYS A 171 -0.37 3.44 44.36
N SER A 172 0.91 3.16 44.66
CA SER A 172 1.26 2.17 45.69
C SER A 172 1.00 2.77 47.09
N PRO A 173 0.11 2.18 47.91
CA PRO A 173 -0.16 2.71 49.24
C PRO A 173 1.12 2.57 50.08
N ARG A 174 1.60 3.70 50.61
CA ARG A 174 2.62 3.69 51.66
C ARG A 174 2.03 2.90 52.83
N ARG A 175 2.64 1.75 53.13
CA ARG A 175 2.36 0.97 54.34
C ARG A 175 2.92 1.66 55.55
#